data_AF-A0A3C1KB03-F1
#
_entry.id   AF-A0A3C1KB03-F1
#
_cell.length_a   1.000
_cell.length_b   1.000
_cell.length_c   1.000
_cell.angle_alpha   90.00
_cell.angle_beta   90.00
_cell.angle_gamma   90.00
#
_symmetry.space_group_name_H-M   'P 1'
#
loop_
_entity.id
_entity.type
_entity.pdbx_description
1 polymer ?
#
loop_
_entity_poly.entity_id
_entity_poly.type
_entity_poly.pdbx_seq_one_letter_code
_entity_poly.pdbx_strand_id
1 'polypeptide(L)' 'MTPTATGIAPTTNSTPTTHAGPAIEITGRLGERYDEILTPDAVAFLTELHHRFSGRRHDRL' A
#
# COMPACT_ATOMS: atom_id res chain seq x y z
N MET A 1 -24.19 -11.24 39.25
CA MET A 1 -22.92 -10.57 38.96
C MET A 1 -22.36 -11.21 37.69
N THR A 2 -22.45 -10.52 36.56
CA THR A 2 -21.99 -10.99 35.23
C THR A 2 -20.60 -10.41 34.96
N PRO A 3 -19.54 -11.20 34.75
CA PRO A 3 -18.25 -10.64 34.37
C PRO A 3 -18.25 -10.27 32.89
N THR A 4 -18.10 -8.97 32.60
CA THR A 4 -17.78 -8.46 31.27
C THR A 4 -16.38 -8.94 30.87
N ALA A 5 -16.29 -9.76 29.83
CA ALA A 5 -15.03 -10.13 29.20
C ALA A 5 -14.63 -9.05 28.18
N THR A 6 -13.70 -8.19 28.57
CA THR A 6 -13.04 -7.24 27.66
C THR A 6 -12.09 -8.01 26.75
N GLY A 7 -12.50 -8.24 25.51
CA GLY A 7 -11.65 -8.78 24.46
C GLY A 7 -10.62 -7.73 24.01
N ILE A 8 -9.35 -8.08 24.10
CA ILE A 8 -8.24 -7.28 23.59
C ILE A 8 -8.14 -7.57 22.08
N ALA A 9 -8.53 -6.61 21.24
CA ALA A 9 -8.32 -6.75 19.81
C ALA A 9 -6.80 -6.77 19.52
N PRO A 10 -6.30 -7.69 18.68
CA PRO A 10 -4.89 -7.65 18.30
C PRO A 10 -4.66 -6.39 17.45
N THR A 11 -3.81 -5.49 17.94
CA THR A 11 -3.28 -4.40 17.14
C THR A 11 -2.37 -5.02 16.08
N THR A 12 -2.85 -5.12 14.85
CA THR A 12 -2.02 -5.51 13.70
C THR A 12 -1.08 -4.35 13.37
N ASN A 13 0.03 -4.30 14.09
CA ASN A 13 1.15 -3.44 13.73
C ASN A 13 1.81 -4.06 12.50
N SER A 14 1.49 -3.56 11.31
CA SER A 14 2.15 -3.94 10.06
C SER A 14 3.63 -3.58 10.13
N THR A 15 4.48 -4.58 10.36
CA THR A 15 5.93 -4.47 10.18
C THR A 15 6.24 -4.07 8.74
N PRO A 16 7.09 -3.06 8.49
CA PRO A 16 7.53 -2.74 7.13
C PRO A 16 8.45 -3.85 6.64
N THR A 17 7.93 -4.75 5.82
CA THR A 17 8.74 -5.70 5.07
C THR A 17 9.48 -4.88 4.00
N THR A 18 10.79 -4.71 4.14
CA THR A 18 11.63 -4.10 3.10
C THR A 18 11.60 -5.00 1.87
N HIS A 19 10.72 -4.68 0.92
CA HIS A 19 10.62 -5.39 -0.35
C HIS A 19 11.76 -4.93 -1.26
N ALA A 20 12.73 -5.81 -1.52
CA ALA A 20 13.89 -5.55 -2.41
C ALA A 20 13.53 -5.61 -3.92
N GLY A 21 12.27 -5.34 -4.26
CA GLY A 21 11.74 -5.34 -5.63
C GLY A 21 11.42 -3.92 -6.13
N PRO A 22 10.86 -3.78 -7.34
CA PRO A 22 10.34 -2.50 -7.80
C PRO A 22 9.36 -1.95 -6.77
N ALA A 23 9.43 -0.65 -6.49
CA ALA A 23 8.59 0.00 -5.49
C ALA A 23 8.15 1.38 -6.00
N ILE A 24 6.93 1.77 -5.62
CA ILE A 24 6.40 3.12 -5.82
C ILE A 24 6.18 3.74 -4.45
N GLU A 25 6.65 4.98 -4.29
CA GLU A 25 6.38 5.80 -3.12
C GLU A 25 5.23 6.77 -3.41
N ILE A 26 4.26 6.84 -2.50
CA ILE A 26 3.15 7.79 -2.56
C ILE A 26 3.57 9.05 -1.80
N THR A 27 3.94 10.10 -2.54
CA THR A 27 4.41 11.38 -1.96
C THR A 27 3.27 12.33 -1.59
N GLY A 28 2.04 12.03 -2.03
CA GLY A 28 0.85 12.83 -1.72
C GLY A 28 0.32 12.57 -0.31
N ARG A 29 -0.38 13.56 0.27
CA ARG A 29 -1.14 13.36 1.51
C ARG A 29 -2.28 12.38 1.25
N LEU A 30 -2.34 11.29 2.02
CA LEU A 30 -3.47 10.37 2.02
C LEU A 30 -4.70 11.06 2.62
N GLY A 31 -5.78 11.10 1.85
CA GLY A 31 -7.08 11.61 2.28
C GLY A 31 -8.01 10.49 2.75
N GLU A 32 -9.17 10.88 3.24
CA GLU A 32 -10.26 9.93 3.52
C GLU A 32 -10.65 9.20 2.22
N ARG A 33 -10.87 7.88 2.31
CA ARG A 33 -11.27 6.99 1.20
C ARG A 33 -10.20 6.67 0.16
N TYR A 34 -8.97 7.19 0.29
CA TYR A 34 -7.91 6.88 -0.66
C TYR A 34 -7.50 5.40 -0.60
N ASP A 35 -7.71 4.75 0.54
CA ASP A 35 -7.56 3.33 0.76
C ASP A 35 -8.52 2.47 -0.09
N GLU A 36 -9.67 3.00 -0.50
CA GLU A 36 -10.58 2.31 -1.44
C GLU A 36 -9.96 2.15 -2.84
N ILE A 37 -9.07 3.07 -3.23
CA ILE A 37 -8.45 3.11 -4.57
C ILE A 37 -7.00 2.63 -4.53
N LEU A 38 -6.23 3.07 -3.53
CA LEU A 38 -4.84 2.70 -3.26
C LEU A 38 -4.79 1.45 -2.39
N THR A 39 -5.60 0.46 -2.76
CA THR A 39 -5.56 -0.86 -2.13
C THR A 39 -4.17 -1.47 -2.34
N PRO A 40 -3.73 -2.40 -1.47
CA PRO A 40 -2.43 -3.05 -1.62
C PRO A 40 -2.24 -3.69 -3.01
N ASP A 41 -3.27 -4.35 -3.53
CA ASP A 41 -3.24 -4.99 -4.84
C ASP A 41 -3.14 -3.97 -5.99
N ALA A 42 -3.84 -2.83 -5.87
CA ALA A 42 -3.76 -1.76 -6.84
C ALA A 42 -2.35 -1.14 -6.88
N VAL A 43 -1.75 -0.91 -5.71
CA VAL A 43 -0.39 -0.37 -5.62
C VAL A 43 0.64 -1.37 -6.17
N ALA A 44 0.48 -2.67 -5.90
CA ALA A 44 1.32 -3.71 -6.48
C ALA A 44 1.22 -3.74 -8.02
N PHE A 45 0.01 -3.64 -8.56
CA PHE A 45 -0.20 -3.56 -10.00
C PHE A 45 0.45 -2.32 -10.63
N LEU A 46 0.26 -1.15 -10.03
CA LEU A 46 0.87 0.10 -10.49
C LEU A 46 2.39 0.03 -10.48
N THR A 47 2.96 -0.64 -9.47
CA THR A 47 4.40 -0.85 -9.33
C THR A 47 4.97 -1.63 -10.52
N GLU A 48 4.32 -2.74 -10.89
CA GLU A 48 4.71 -3.53 -12.06
C GLU A 48 4.51 -2.77 -13.38
N LEU A 49 3.40 -2.02 -13.49
CA LEU A 49 3.12 -1.19 -14.65
C LEU A 49 4.20 -0.13 -14.86
N HIS A 50 4.58 0.57 -13.78
CA HIS A 50 5.65 1.56 -13.83
C HIS A 50 6.98 0.91 -14.22
N HIS A 51 7.35 -0.19 -13.55
CA HIS A 51 8.60 -0.89 -13.83
C HIS A 51 8.74 -1.29 -15.31
N ARG A 52 7.66 -1.81 -15.92
CA ARG A 52 7.68 -2.31 -17.30
C ARG A 52 7.64 -1.21 -18.38
N PHE A 53 6.99 -0.07 -18.11
CA PHE A 53 6.68 0.92 -19.14
C PHE A 53 7.37 2.27 -18.98
N SER A 54 7.93 2.59 -17.81
CA SER A 54 8.56 3.89 -17.58
C SER A 54 9.71 4.18 -18.53
N GLY A 55 10.58 3.20 -18.82
CA GLY A 55 11.69 3.40 -19.79
C GLY A 55 11.19 3.82 -21.17
N ARG A 56 10.32 3.00 -21.78
CA ARG A 56 9.76 3.28 -23.12
C ARG A 56 8.94 4.56 -23.21
N ARG A 57 8.35 5.01 -22.09
CA ARG A 57 7.65 6.29 -22.03
C ARG A 57 8.63 7.45 -22.08
N HIS A 58 9.73 7.40 -21.34
CA HIS A 58 10.73 8.46 -21.32
C HIS A 58 11.45 8.61 -22.66
N ASP A 59 11.71 7.51 -23.36
CA ASP A 59 12.33 7.54 -24.69
C ASP A 59 11.51 8.29 -25.76
N ARG A 60 10.23 8.60 -25.47
CA ARG A 60 9.27 9.20 -26.39
C ARG A 60 8.78 10.59 -25.93
N LEU A 61 9.35 11.14 -24.88
CA LEU A 61 9.05 12.48 -24.34
C LEU A 61 10.17 13.46 -24.71
#